data_AF-E6X9J3-F1
#
_entry.id   AF-E6X9J3-F1
#
_cell.length_a   1.000
_cell.length_b   1.000
_cell.length_c   1.000
_cell.angle_alpha   90.00
_cell.angle_beta   90.00
_cell.angle_gamma   90.00
#
_symmetry.space_group_name_H-M   'P 1'
#
loop_
_entity.id
_entity.type
_entity.pdbx_description
1 polymer ?
#
loop_
_entity_poly.entity_id
_entity_poly.type
_entity_poly.pdbx_seq_one_letter_code
_entity_poly.pdbx_strand_id
1 'polypeptide(L)'
;MKKSVLLLLLTFTIICCKDKKTSTSTTETTTPENMESSTYTGTGSITKGVAETTIESLLTCDQKGGRIAAVGEIKDASGTIWTVPGTNHFNEATKACDLYNECNGVTPSNLSEVDLDIVPVTEVDADGEIITGYIFADNYFELYINGKLISVDPVPFTPFNSNVVKFKVNKPYTIAIKLIDWEENLGVGSENNRGKAYHPGDGGFIASFSDGTITNDQWKAQTFYTAPIADLSCVTEDGEKRLSTTCSIDGVDDGTEFYGIHWNIPTQSFEADFNDSSWPNATTYTEDEIGVNNKKAYMNFIEKFSGAGAEFIWSTNVVLDNEVIIRYTVE
;
A
#
# COMPACT_ATOMS: atom_id res chain seq x y z
N MET A 1 2.01 69.39 14.29
CA MET A 1 3.16 70.28 14.55
C MET A 1 4.44 69.53 14.23
N LYS A 2 5.12 69.96 13.17
CA LYS A 2 6.45 69.50 12.72
C LYS A 2 7.53 70.17 13.58
N LYS A 3 8.57 69.44 14.00
CA LYS A 3 9.91 69.98 14.30
C LYS A 3 10.91 68.87 13.93
N SER A 4 11.51 68.93 12.75
CA SER A 4 12.70 69.71 12.38
C SER A 4 13.99 69.14 12.96
N VAL A 5 14.76 68.59 12.02
CA VAL A 5 16.17 68.22 12.01
C VAL A 5 17.05 69.36 12.50
N LEU A 6 18.10 69.05 13.28
CA LEU A 6 19.31 69.86 13.30
C LEU A 6 20.55 68.97 13.25
N LEU A 7 21.26 69.15 12.15
CA LEU A 7 22.54 68.57 11.78
C LEU A 7 23.66 69.41 12.43
N LEU A 8 24.64 68.79 13.07
CA LEU A 8 25.92 69.44 13.37
C LEU A 8 27.07 68.54 12.91
N LEU A 9 27.71 68.95 11.81
CA LEU A 9 29.01 68.48 11.38
C LEU A 9 30.10 69.12 12.26
N LEU A 10 31.06 68.32 12.72
CA LEU A 10 32.41 68.79 12.99
C LEU A 10 33.41 67.82 12.34
N THR A 11 34.35 68.37 11.58
CA THR A 11 35.33 67.67 10.75
C THR A 11 36.76 67.94 11.19
N PHE A 12 37.64 66.99 10.85
CA PHE A 12 39.13 66.99 10.83
C PHE A 12 39.83 66.89 12.20
N THR A 13 40.88 66.07 12.40
CA THR A 13 42.02 65.81 11.49
C THR A 13 42.70 64.44 11.74
N ILE A 14 43.36 64.00 10.67
CA ILE A 14 44.13 62.78 10.43
C ILE A 14 45.40 62.68 11.28
N ILE A 15 45.66 61.51 11.89
CA ILE A 15 47.01 61.01 12.14
C ILE A 15 47.09 59.57 11.60
N CYS A 16 47.98 59.40 10.63
CA CYS A 16 48.30 58.12 9.99
C CYS A 16 49.54 57.53 10.67
N CYS A 17 49.48 56.27 11.11
CA CYS A 17 50.62 55.34 11.02
C CYS A 17 50.21 53.87 11.25
N LYS A 18 50.29 53.12 10.14
CA LYS A 18 50.78 51.74 9.97
C LYS A 18 50.03 50.55 10.61
N ASP A 19 49.26 49.90 9.74
CA ASP A 19 49.34 48.48 9.36
C ASP A 19 49.52 47.43 10.47
N LYS A 20 48.41 46.81 10.85
CA LYS A 20 48.30 45.34 10.93
C LYS A 20 46.97 44.90 10.34
N LYS A 21 47.06 43.89 9.48
CA LYS A 21 46.03 43.37 8.57
C LYS A 21 44.71 43.00 9.28
N THR A 22 43.66 43.41 8.58
CA THR A 22 42.23 43.14 8.74
C THR A 22 41.85 41.68 8.48
N SER A 23 40.74 41.29 9.12
CA SER A 23 39.69 40.32 8.73
C SER A 23 40.11 38.85 8.50
N THR A 24 39.35 37.86 8.97
CA THR A 24 37.88 37.78 8.87
C THR A 24 37.34 36.93 10.02
N SER A 25 36.32 37.44 10.72
CA SER A 25 35.50 36.64 11.64
C SER A 25 34.74 35.61 10.81
N THR A 26 35.04 34.34 11.02
CA THR A 26 34.30 33.20 10.50
C THR A 26 32.88 33.26 11.05
N THR A 27 31.91 33.55 10.18
CA THR A 27 30.53 33.14 10.41
C THR A 27 30.52 31.64 10.16
N GLU A 28 30.63 30.85 11.23
CA GLU A 28 30.29 29.43 11.16
C GLU A 28 28.79 29.36 10.94
N THR A 29 28.41 29.21 9.68
CA THR A 29 27.13 28.65 9.29
C THR A 29 27.08 27.27 9.91
N THR A 30 26.36 27.12 11.02
CA THR A 30 25.95 25.83 11.56
C THR A 30 25.22 25.09 10.45
N THR A 31 25.94 24.17 9.83
CA THR A 31 25.39 23.11 8.99
C THR A 31 24.37 22.37 9.85
N PRO A 32 23.15 22.10 9.36
CA PRO A 32 22.23 21.26 10.12
C PRO A 32 22.92 19.93 10.40
N GLU A 33 22.80 19.50 11.65
CA GLU A 33 23.31 18.23 12.16
C GLU A 33 22.98 17.08 11.19
N ASN A 34 24.02 16.28 10.93
CA ASN A 34 23.97 14.89 10.50
C ASN A 34 22.55 14.31 10.36
N MET A 35 22.15 14.04 9.12
CA MET A 35 21.21 12.95 8.88
C MET A 35 21.74 11.72 9.64
N GLU A 36 20.92 11.15 10.51
CA GLU A 36 21.19 9.83 11.04
C GLU A 36 21.56 8.92 9.87
N SER A 37 22.76 8.36 9.91
CA SER A 37 23.21 7.34 8.97
C SER A 37 22.16 6.24 8.98
N SER A 38 21.30 6.16 7.95
CA SER A 38 20.30 5.11 7.83
C SER A 38 21.03 3.77 7.94
N THR A 39 20.72 3.01 9.00
CA THR A 39 21.27 1.67 9.23
C THR A 39 20.80 0.67 8.19
N TYR A 40 19.72 0.99 7.48
CA TYR A 40 19.25 0.23 6.34
C TYR A 40 20.21 0.32 5.16
N THR A 41 20.62 -0.84 4.66
CA THR A 41 21.53 -0.98 3.50
C THR A 41 20.87 -1.69 2.32
N GLY A 42 19.55 -1.87 2.34
CA GLY A 42 18.80 -2.48 1.25
C GLY A 42 18.59 -1.55 0.07
N THR A 43 17.84 -2.01 -0.93
CA THR A 43 17.62 -1.30 -2.21
C THR A 43 16.46 -0.31 -2.17
N GLY A 44 15.61 -0.37 -1.15
CA GLY A 44 14.44 0.50 -1.03
C GLY A 44 14.73 1.97 -0.72
N SER A 45 13.86 2.86 -1.19
CA SER A 45 13.85 4.28 -0.85
C SER A 45 13.21 4.51 0.51
N ILE A 46 13.85 5.29 1.38
CA ILE A 46 13.32 5.62 2.71
C ILE A 46 12.57 6.95 2.69
N THR A 47 11.38 6.94 3.28
CA THR A 47 10.61 8.12 3.65
C THR A 47 10.45 8.16 5.17
N LYS A 48 10.25 9.35 5.74
CA LYS A 48 10.04 9.53 7.19
C LYS A 48 8.90 10.49 7.43
N GLY A 49 7.98 10.07 8.29
CA GLY A 49 6.86 10.84 8.79
C GLY A 49 5.63 10.85 7.89
N VAL A 50 4.65 11.66 8.28
CA VAL A 50 3.32 11.66 7.67
C VAL A 50 3.33 12.34 6.29
N ALA A 51 2.69 11.71 5.32
CA ALA A 51 2.55 12.21 3.95
C ALA A 51 1.58 13.40 3.84
N GLU A 52 1.71 14.16 2.76
CA GLU A 52 0.73 15.19 2.39
C GLU A 52 -0.49 14.51 1.74
N THR A 53 -1.69 14.70 2.30
CA THR A 53 -2.93 14.21 1.69
C THR A 53 -3.21 14.93 0.37
N THR A 54 -3.36 14.18 -0.71
CA THR A 54 -3.69 14.70 -2.05
C THR A 54 -5.10 14.32 -2.48
N ILE A 55 -5.66 13.24 -1.93
CA ILE A 55 -7.07 12.84 -2.07
C ILE A 55 -7.63 12.58 -0.68
N GLU A 56 -8.65 13.33 -0.29
CA GLU A 56 -9.28 13.22 1.04
C GLU A 56 -9.92 11.86 1.28
N SER A 57 -10.62 11.30 0.28
CA SER A 57 -11.09 9.92 0.29
C SER A 57 -11.46 9.47 -1.12
N LEU A 58 -11.09 8.25 -1.50
CA LEU A 58 -11.51 7.62 -2.74
C LEU A 58 -12.98 7.18 -2.72
N LEU A 59 -13.48 6.80 -1.54
CA LEU A 59 -14.85 6.34 -1.35
C LEU A 59 -15.49 7.04 -0.16
N THR A 60 -16.76 7.38 -0.30
CA THR A 60 -17.61 7.76 0.85
C THR A 60 -18.53 6.59 1.17
N CYS A 61 -18.43 6.06 2.39
CA CYS A 61 -19.24 4.95 2.87
C CYS A 61 -19.83 5.27 4.24
N ASP A 62 -21.11 5.66 4.28
CA ASP A 62 -21.79 6.11 5.50
C ASP A 62 -22.23 4.96 6.43
N GLN A 63 -21.68 3.76 6.24
CA GLN A 63 -21.97 2.59 7.08
C GLN A 63 -21.05 2.52 8.29
N LYS A 64 -21.52 1.84 9.34
CA LYS A 64 -20.69 1.59 10.52
C LYS A 64 -19.45 0.80 10.13
N GLY A 65 -18.28 1.33 10.47
CA GLY A 65 -17.00 0.73 10.11
C GLY A 65 -16.44 1.21 8.77
N GLY A 66 -17.12 2.14 8.08
CA GLY A 66 -16.54 2.85 6.96
C GLY A 66 -15.39 3.75 7.40
N ARG A 67 -14.23 3.58 6.76
CA ARG A 67 -13.03 4.40 7.01
C ARG A 67 -12.67 5.24 5.79
N ILE A 68 -11.93 6.32 6.06
CA ILE A 68 -11.48 7.26 5.05
C ILE A 68 -10.38 6.60 4.22
N ALA A 69 -10.66 6.37 2.94
CA ALA A 69 -9.70 5.81 2.00
C ALA A 69 -8.89 6.93 1.33
N ALA A 70 -8.12 7.68 2.13
CA ALA A 70 -7.31 8.79 1.65
C ALA A 70 -6.11 8.31 0.81
N VAL A 71 -5.57 9.20 -0.01
CA VAL A 71 -4.31 9.01 -0.73
C VAL A 71 -3.42 10.22 -0.49
N GLY A 72 -2.13 9.97 -0.32
CA GLY A 72 -1.14 11.02 -0.10
C GLY A 72 0.12 10.89 -0.94
N GLU A 73 0.98 11.88 -0.80
CA GLU A 73 2.30 11.92 -1.41
C GLU A 73 3.37 12.26 -0.36
N ILE A 74 4.50 11.55 -0.43
CA ILE A 74 5.67 11.81 0.42
C ILE A 74 6.94 11.74 -0.41
N LYS A 75 7.92 12.59 -0.07
CA LYS A 75 9.22 12.64 -0.76
C LYS A 75 10.28 11.91 0.02
N ASP A 76 11.08 11.10 -0.66
CA ASP A 76 12.32 10.58 -0.10
C ASP A 76 13.45 11.63 -0.12
N ALA A 77 14.60 11.29 0.48
CA ALA A 77 15.76 12.19 0.56
C ALA A 77 16.35 12.56 -0.81
N SER A 78 16.08 11.78 -1.87
CA SER A 78 16.49 12.08 -3.25
C SER A 78 15.52 13.02 -3.97
N GLY A 79 14.36 13.28 -3.38
CA GLY A 79 13.27 14.07 -3.95
C GLY A 79 12.30 13.27 -4.82
N THR A 80 12.42 11.94 -4.85
CA THR A 80 11.43 11.08 -5.52
C THR A 80 10.12 11.12 -4.73
N ILE A 81 9.00 11.27 -5.44
CA ILE A 81 7.65 11.32 -4.85
C ILE A 81 7.07 9.90 -4.86
N TRP A 82 6.55 9.49 -3.72
CA TRP A 82 5.88 8.22 -3.50
C TRP A 82 4.41 8.47 -3.17
N THR A 83 3.50 7.80 -3.89
CA THR A 83 2.07 7.80 -3.59
C THR A 83 1.78 6.74 -2.54
N VAL A 84 1.07 7.09 -1.48
CA VAL A 84 0.77 6.20 -0.35
C VAL A 84 -0.73 6.12 -0.07
N PRO A 85 -1.27 4.95 0.31
CA PRO A 85 -0.56 3.67 0.50
C PRO A 85 -0.09 3.00 -0.80
N GLY A 86 -0.55 3.48 -1.96
CA GLY A 86 -0.04 3.04 -3.25
C GLY A 86 -0.74 3.75 -4.41
N THR A 87 -0.09 3.73 -5.57
CA THR A 87 -0.75 4.14 -6.83
C THR A 87 -1.90 3.17 -7.14
N ASN A 88 -3.04 3.67 -7.61
CA ASN A 88 -4.20 2.81 -7.85
C ASN A 88 -5.08 3.33 -8.99
N HIS A 89 -5.90 2.44 -9.52
CA HIS A 89 -6.87 2.68 -10.59
C HIS A 89 -8.31 2.81 -10.05
N PHE A 90 -8.49 3.11 -8.75
CA PHE A 90 -9.82 3.10 -8.13
C PHE A 90 -10.80 4.05 -8.83
N ASN A 91 -10.40 5.24 -9.26
CA ASN A 91 -11.35 6.16 -9.90
C ASN A 91 -11.65 5.84 -11.37
N GLU A 92 -10.80 5.05 -12.02
CA GLU A 92 -10.79 4.91 -13.49
C GLU A 92 -11.23 3.51 -13.95
N ALA A 93 -10.95 2.49 -13.16
CA ALA A 93 -11.18 1.10 -13.54
C ALA A 93 -12.61 0.62 -13.24
N THR A 94 -13.02 -0.42 -13.95
CA THR A 94 -14.23 -1.18 -13.66
C THR A 94 -14.17 -1.75 -12.24
N LYS A 95 -15.26 -1.60 -11.48
CA LYS A 95 -15.39 -2.18 -10.14
C LYS A 95 -15.80 -3.64 -10.25
N ALA A 96 -15.23 -4.51 -9.42
CA ALA A 96 -15.67 -5.91 -9.35
C ALA A 96 -17.12 -5.99 -8.86
N CYS A 97 -17.87 -7.00 -9.29
CA CYS A 97 -19.23 -7.20 -8.79
C CYS A 97 -19.18 -7.65 -7.33
N ASP A 98 -20.12 -7.18 -6.52
CA ASP A 98 -20.20 -7.53 -5.11
C ASP A 98 -20.82 -8.92 -4.92
N LEU A 99 -20.15 -9.77 -4.14
CA LEU A 99 -20.83 -10.81 -3.37
C LEU A 99 -21.42 -10.16 -2.11
N TYR A 100 -20.69 -9.26 -1.47
CA TYR A 100 -21.12 -8.53 -0.28
C TYR A 100 -20.41 -7.18 -0.20
N ASN A 101 -21.17 -6.12 0.00
CA ASN A 101 -20.70 -4.75 0.14
C ASN A 101 -21.73 -3.92 0.91
N GLU A 102 -21.38 -3.53 2.13
CA GLU A 102 -22.28 -2.73 2.97
C GLU A 102 -22.45 -1.30 2.45
N CYS A 103 -21.44 -0.74 1.79
CA CYS A 103 -21.46 0.63 1.31
C CYS A 103 -22.57 0.90 0.29
N ASN A 104 -22.98 -0.11 -0.48
CA ASN A 104 -24.08 0.00 -1.44
C ASN A 104 -25.30 -0.87 -1.08
N GLY A 105 -25.29 -1.53 0.09
CA GLY A 105 -26.40 -2.33 0.61
C GLY A 105 -26.49 -3.75 0.06
N VAL A 106 -25.55 -4.22 -0.76
CA VAL A 106 -25.48 -5.61 -1.21
C VAL A 106 -25.04 -6.49 -0.04
N THR A 107 -25.99 -7.12 0.65
CA THR A 107 -25.70 -7.87 1.90
C THR A 107 -26.34 -9.27 1.93
N PRO A 108 -26.17 -10.10 0.88
CA PRO A 108 -26.75 -11.43 0.86
C PRO A 108 -26.15 -12.31 1.96
N SER A 109 -26.96 -13.23 2.48
CA SER A 109 -26.60 -14.09 3.59
C SER A 109 -25.73 -15.28 3.18
N ASN A 110 -25.78 -15.64 1.89
CA ASN A 110 -25.02 -16.73 1.28
C ASN A 110 -25.09 -16.62 -0.26
N LEU A 111 -24.35 -17.46 -0.96
CA LEU A 111 -24.26 -17.42 -2.43
C LEU A 111 -25.59 -17.63 -3.17
N SER A 112 -26.57 -18.34 -2.61
CA SER A 112 -27.85 -18.59 -3.31
C SER A 112 -28.70 -17.33 -3.52
N GLU A 113 -28.38 -16.26 -2.80
CA GLU A 113 -29.02 -14.94 -2.93
C GLU A 113 -28.30 -14.04 -3.94
N VAL A 114 -27.14 -14.47 -4.46
CA VAL A 114 -26.36 -13.72 -5.45
C VAL A 114 -26.79 -14.16 -6.85
N ASP A 115 -27.20 -13.20 -7.68
CA ASP A 115 -27.42 -13.42 -9.10
C ASP A 115 -26.07 -13.39 -9.83
N LEU A 116 -25.53 -14.56 -10.19
CA LEU A 116 -24.27 -14.65 -10.92
C LEU A 116 -24.43 -14.36 -12.41
N ASP A 117 -25.63 -14.39 -12.97
CA ASP A 117 -25.86 -14.20 -14.41
C ASP A 117 -25.70 -12.74 -14.83
N ILE A 118 -25.82 -11.80 -13.88
CA ILE A 118 -25.60 -10.37 -14.12
C ILE A 118 -24.12 -9.96 -14.09
N VAL A 119 -23.21 -10.84 -13.66
CA VAL A 119 -21.77 -10.54 -13.60
C VAL A 119 -21.22 -10.42 -15.03
N PRO A 120 -20.70 -9.24 -15.44
CA PRO A 120 -20.20 -9.05 -16.79
C PRO A 120 -18.95 -9.89 -17.03
N VAL A 121 -18.78 -10.35 -18.26
CA VAL A 121 -17.61 -11.12 -18.68
C VAL A 121 -16.64 -10.19 -19.41
N THR A 122 -15.44 -10.00 -18.85
CA THR A 122 -14.36 -9.29 -19.53
C THR A 122 -13.65 -10.21 -20.51
N GLU A 123 -13.70 -9.89 -21.80
CA GLU A 123 -13.01 -10.68 -22.84
C GLU A 123 -11.50 -10.39 -22.83
N VAL A 124 -10.66 -11.37 -22.46
CA VAL A 124 -9.20 -11.33 -22.65
C VAL A 124 -8.86 -11.98 -23.99
N ASP A 125 -9.37 -13.20 -24.21
CA ASP A 125 -9.28 -13.95 -25.45
C ASP A 125 -10.68 -14.29 -25.99
N ALA A 126 -10.95 -13.97 -27.25
CA ALA A 126 -12.27 -14.14 -27.86
C ALA A 126 -12.72 -15.60 -27.98
N ASP A 127 -11.78 -16.56 -28.02
CA ASP A 127 -12.02 -18.01 -28.07
C ASP A 127 -11.77 -18.72 -26.74
N GLY A 128 -11.44 -17.98 -25.68
CA GLY A 128 -11.16 -18.51 -24.35
C GLY A 128 -12.37 -19.13 -23.63
N GLU A 129 -12.08 -19.75 -22.50
CA GLU A 129 -13.09 -20.25 -21.58
C GLU A 129 -13.49 -19.17 -20.57
N ILE A 130 -14.75 -19.19 -20.12
CA ILE A 130 -15.21 -18.26 -19.09
C ILE A 130 -14.75 -18.80 -17.73
N ILE A 131 -13.91 -18.02 -17.05
CA ILE A 131 -13.49 -18.25 -15.68
C ILE A 131 -14.26 -17.32 -14.75
N THR A 132 -14.83 -17.89 -13.68
CA THR A 132 -15.44 -17.13 -12.58
C THR A 132 -14.48 -17.15 -11.40
N GLY A 133 -14.08 -15.97 -10.92
CA GLY A 133 -13.25 -15.81 -9.72
C GLY A 133 -14.08 -15.27 -8.55
N TYR A 134 -13.86 -15.82 -7.36
CA TYR A 134 -14.37 -15.31 -6.08
C TYR A 134 -13.20 -14.76 -5.29
N ILE A 135 -13.30 -13.53 -4.81
CA ILE A 135 -12.18 -12.77 -4.25
C ILE A 135 -12.61 -12.14 -2.92
N PHE A 136 -11.73 -12.21 -1.93
CA PHE A 136 -11.78 -11.40 -0.72
C PHE A 136 -10.40 -10.80 -0.48
N ALA A 137 -10.35 -9.49 -0.20
CA ALA A 137 -9.14 -8.76 0.11
C ALA A 137 -9.29 -8.02 1.43
N ASP A 138 -8.22 -8.02 2.21
CA ASP A 138 -7.98 -7.18 3.36
C ASP A 138 -6.79 -6.28 2.95
N ASN A 139 -6.99 -5.07 2.38
CA ASN A 139 -8.25 -4.43 2.04
C ASN A 139 -8.54 -4.36 0.52
N TYR A 140 -7.59 -3.91 -0.31
CA TYR A 140 -7.86 -3.55 -1.71
C TYR A 140 -7.13 -4.44 -2.71
N PHE A 141 -7.75 -4.72 -3.86
CA PHE A 141 -7.13 -5.45 -4.96
C PHE A 141 -7.36 -4.81 -6.34
N GLU A 142 -6.42 -5.05 -7.25
CA GLU A 142 -6.57 -4.84 -8.70
C GLU A 142 -6.21 -6.12 -9.44
N LEU A 143 -7.18 -6.70 -10.16
CA LEU A 143 -7.00 -7.98 -10.85
C LEU A 143 -6.59 -7.78 -12.31
N TYR A 144 -5.46 -8.38 -12.68
CA TYR A 144 -4.96 -8.42 -14.05
C TYR A 144 -4.92 -9.87 -14.56
N ILE A 145 -5.34 -10.06 -15.80
CA ILE A 145 -5.20 -11.33 -16.53
C ILE A 145 -4.42 -11.04 -17.81
N ASN A 146 -3.24 -11.66 -17.94
CA ASN A 146 -2.30 -11.41 -19.06
C ASN A 146 -2.08 -9.90 -19.33
N GLY A 147 -1.81 -9.11 -18.29
CA GLY A 147 -1.61 -7.65 -18.39
C GLY A 147 -2.89 -6.82 -18.48
N LYS A 148 -4.04 -7.42 -18.78
CA LYS A 148 -5.31 -6.69 -18.88
C LYS A 148 -5.95 -6.51 -17.51
N LEU A 149 -6.14 -5.26 -17.08
CA LEU A 149 -6.92 -4.91 -15.89
C LEU A 149 -8.38 -5.33 -16.08
N ILE A 150 -8.84 -6.29 -15.28
CA ILE A 150 -10.19 -6.84 -15.32
C ILE A 150 -11.14 -6.00 -14.48
N SER A 151 -10.75 -5.77 -13.22
CA SER A 151 -11.54 -5.01 -12.26
C SER A 151 -10.69 -4.66 -11.04
N VAL A 152 -11.17 -3.69 -10.27
CA VAL A 152 -10.63 -3.32 -8.96
C VAL A 152 -11.68 -3.50 -7.87
N ASP A 153 -11.22 -3.63 -6.64
CA ASP A 153 -12.08 -3.69 -5.46
C ASP A 153 -12.97 -2.42 -5.35
N PRO A 154 -14.28 -2.56 -5.08
CA PRO A 154 -15.17 -1.43 -4.87
C PRO A 154 -15.03 -0.70 -3.53
N VAL A 155 -14.31 -1.23 -2.55
CA VAL A 155 -14.10 -0.64 -1.22
C VAL A 155 -12.61 -0.66 -0.85
N PRO A 156 -11.90 0.48 -0.91
CA PRO A 156 -10.45 0.47 -0.71
C PRO A 156 -9.98 0.14 0.70
N PHE A 157 -10.75 0.50 1.72
CA PHE A 157 -10.35 0.34 3.12
C PHE A 157 -11.34 -0.53 3.89
N THR A 158 -12.46 0.04 4.33
CA THR A 158 -13.50 -0.68 5.08
C THR A 158 -14.86 -0.01 4.90
N PRO A 159 -15.99 -0.71 5.14
CA PRO A 159 -16.11 -2.10 5.63
C PRO A 159 -15.62 -3.15 4.64
N PHE A 160 -15.22 -4.32 5.15
CA PHE A 160 -14.82 -5.45 4.32
C PHE A 160 -15.93 -5.88 3.36
N ASN A 161 -15.53 -6.22 2.14
CA ASN A 161 -16.37 -6.71 1.06
C ASN A 161 -15.79 -8.01 0.47
N SER A 162 -16.57 -8.61 -0.41
CA SER A 162 -16.12 -9.74 -1.22
C SER A 162 -16.74 -9.65 -2.60
N ASN A 163 -16.07 -10.23 -3.58
CA ASN A 163 -16.33 -9.94 -4.97
C ASN A 163 -16.36 -11.18 -5.84
N VAL A 164 -17.06 -11.04 -6.95
CA VAL A 164 -17.09 -12.01 -8.04
C VAL A 164 -16.75 -11.33 -9.35
N VAL A 165 -15.92 -12.00 -10.14
CA VAL A 165 -15.47 -11.54 -11.46
C VAL A 165 -15.67 -12.64 -12.48
N LYS A 166 -15.91 -12.27 -13.75
CA LYS A 166 -15.87 -13.19 -14.87
C LYS A 166 -14.97 -12.65 -15.97
N PHE A 167 -14.10 -13.49 -16.48
CA PHE A 167 -13.26 -13.17 -17.63
C PHE A 167 -13.17 -14.35 -18.59
N LYS A 168 -12.86 -14.08 -19.85
CA LYS A 168 -12.72 -15.10 -20.90
C LYS A 168 -11.27 -15.17 -21.36
N VAL A 169 -10.59 -16.31 -21.19
CA VAL A 169 -9.14 -16.44 -21.44
C VAL A 169 -8.77 -17.86 -21.89
N ASN A 170 -7.67 -17.99 -22.65
CA ASN A 170 -7.06 -19.27 -23.01
C ASN A 170 -5.97 -19.67 -22.01
N LYS A 171 -5.78 -20.98 -21.81
CA LYS A 171 -4.62 -21.51 -21.09
C LYS A 171 -3.40 -21.65 -22.02
N PRO A 172 -2.16 -21.46 -21.52
CA PRO A 172 -1.86 -20.94 -20.19
C PRO A 172 -2.15 -19.43 -20.08
N TYR A 173 -2.44 -18.95 -18.87
CA TYR A 173 -2.60 -17.53 -18.59
C TYR A 173 -2.01 -17.14 -17.23
N THR A 174 -1.66 -15.88 -17.08
CA THR A 174 -1.16 -15.32 -15.82
C THR A 174 -2.25 -14.55 -15.11
N ILE A 175 -2.39 -14.81 -13.82
CA ILE A 175 -3.12 -13.96 -12.88
C ILE A 175 -2.08 -13.11 -12.14
N ALA A 176 -2.23 -11.79 -12.21
CA ALA A 176 -1.45 -10.86 -11.41
C ALA A 176 -2.41 -9.97 -10.61
N ILE A 177 -2.12 -9.76 -9.33
CA ILE A 177 -2.99 -8.98 -8.46
C ILE A 177 -2.14 -7.97 -7.71
N LYS A 178 -2.47 -6.70 -7.86
CA LYS A 178 -1.94 -5.64 -7.01
C LYS A 178 -2.80 -5.58 -5.75
N LEU A 179 -2.17 -5.58 -4.60
CA LEU A 179 -2.80 -5.57 -3.29
C LEU A 179 -2.32 -4.36 -2.50
N ILE A 180 -3.24 -3.70 -1.81
CA ILE A 180 -2.93 -2.57 -0.94
C ILE A 180 -3.63 -2.79 0.40
N ASP A 181 -2.85 -2.85 1.47
CA ASP A 181 -3.35 -2.64 2.84
C ASP A 181 -3.45 -1.13 3.06
N TRP A 182 -4.66 -0.66 3.40
CA TRP A 182 -4.93 0.76 3.40
C TRP A 182 -4.55 1.38 4.75
N GLU A 183 -3.97 2.58 4.72
CA GLU A 183 -3.52 3.27 5.92
C GLU A 183 -4.37 4.52 6.20
N GLU A 184 -4.61 4.84 7.47
CA GLU A 184 -5.27 6.10 7.89
C GLU A 184 -4.24 7.21 8.11
N ASN A 185 -3.11 6.87 8.72
CA ASN A 185 -1.96 7.75 8.89
C ASN A 185 -1.03 7.60 7.69
N LEU A 186 -1.28 8.40 6.65
CA LEU A 186 -0.57 8.31 5.37
C LEU A 186 0.94 8.44 5.51
N GLY A 187 1.70 7.59 4.81
CA GLY A 187 3.16 7.56 4.78
C GLY A 187 3.82 6.79 5.94
N VAL A 188 3.03 6.35 6.91
CA VAL A 188 3.51 5.59 8.08
C VAL A 188 2.72 4.30 8.34
N GLY A 189 1.96 3.77 7.38
CA GLY A 189 1.43 2.39 7.38
C GLY A 189 0.50 2.03 8.54
N SER A 190 -0.11 3.01 9.18
CA SER A 190 -0.80 2.78 10.46
C SER A 190 -2.16 3.44 10.53
N GLU A 191 -2.88 3.07 11.58
CA GLU A 191 -4.28 3.33 11.70
C GLU A 191 -4.70 3.49 13.17
N ASN A 192 -5.79 4.21 13.42
CA ASN A 192 -6.34 4.31 14.76
C ASN A 192 -7.12 3.03 15.10
N ASN A 193 -6.47 2.10 15.81
CA ASN A 193 -7.05 0.80 16.10
C ASN A 193 -6.52 0.24 17.42
N ARG A 194 -7.27 -0.70 18.01
CA ARG A 194 -6.92 -1.43 19.25
C ARG A 194 -6.45 -0.53 20.41
N GLY A 195 -6.99 0.70 20.47
CA GLY A 195 -6.69 1.68 21.52
C GLY A 195 -5.40 2.49 21.31
N LYS A 196 -4.81 2.42 20.11
CA LYS A 196 -3.59 3.12 19.72
C LYS A 196 -3.85 3.97 18.48
N ALA A 197 -3.29 5.17 18.45
CA ALA A 197 -3.46 6.10 17.34
C ALA A 197 -2.65 5.69 16.09
N TYR A 198 -1.54 4.97 16.30
CA TYR A 198 -0.67 4.43 15.26
C TYR A 198 -0.50 2.93 15.51
N HIS A 199 -1.51 2.16 15.13
CA HIS A 199 -1.47 0.71 15.11
C HIS A 199 -1.21 0.24 13.67
N PRO A 200 -0.27 -0.68 13.39
CA PRO A 200 -0.15 -1.27 12.06
C PRO A 200 -1.45 -1.98 11.64
N GLY A 201 -1.88 -1.81 10.39
CA GLY A 201 -2.93 -2.64 9.80
C GLY A 201 -2.48 -4.08 9.60
N ASP A 202 -3.38 -4.94 9.16
CA ASP A 202 -2.99 -6.22 8.58
C ASP A 202 -3.69 -6.40 7.25
N GLY A 203 -2.95 -6.90 6.26
CA GLY A 203 -3.47 -7.21 4.95
C GLY A 203 -3.98 -8.65 4.84
N GLY A 204 -4.21 -9.11 3.62
CA GLY A 204 -4.57 -10.49 3.35
C GLY A 204 -5.33 -10.66 2.05
N PHE A 205 -5.08 -11.76 1.34
CA PHE A 205 -5.78 -12.03 0.09
C PHE A 205 -6.14 -13.50 -0.05
N ILE A 206 -7.37 -13.80 -0.44
CA ILE A 206 -7.82 -15.16 -0.73
C ILE A 206 -8.72 -15.16 -1.96
N ALA A 207 -8.50 -16.13 -2.84
CA ALA A 207 -9.33 -16.30 -4.03
C ALA A 207 -9.44 -17.76 -4.48
N SER A 208 -10.56 -18.07 -5.13
CA SER A 208 -10.75 -19.30 -5.89
C SER A 208 -11.34 -19.01 -7.27
N PHE A 209 -11.02 -19.85 -8.23
CA PHE A 209 -11.44 -19.73 -9.61
C PHE A 209 -12.11 -21.02 -10.10
N SER A 210 -13.05 -20.88 -11.04
CA SER A 210 -13.87 -22.00 -11.52
C SER A 210 -13.12 -23.08 -12.31
N ASP A 211 -11.87 -22.81 -12.70
CA ASP A 211 -10.97 -23.79 -13.34
C ASP A 211 -10.17 -24.62 -12.32
N GLY A 212 -10.40 -24.40 -11.02
CA GLY A 212 -9.72 -25.09 -9.93
C GLY A 212 -8.49 -24.35 -9.39
N THR A 213 -8.13 -23.19 -9.96
CA THR A 213 -7.06 -22.35 -9.41
C THR A 213 -7.51 -21.78 -8.05
N ILE A 214 -6.62 -21.84 -7.06
CA ILE A 214 -6.82 -21.34 -5.69
C ILE A 214 -5.55 -20.63 -5.22
N THR A 215 -5.69 -19.68 -4.29
CA THR A 215 -4.55 -19.06 -3.61
C THR A 215 -3.89 -20.04 -2.63
N ASN A 216 -2.56 -20.13 -2.67
CA ASN A 216 -1.72 -20.96 -1.80
C ASN A 216 -0.24 -20.53 -1.92
N ASP A 217 0.67 -21.24 -1.25
CA ASP A 217 2.12 -20.99 -1.24
C ASP A 217 2.86 -21.20 -2.59
N GLN A 218 2.17 -21.60 -3.66
CA GLN A 218 2.73 -21.69 -5.01
C GLN A 218 2.65 -20.37 -5.78
N TRP A 219 1.90 -19.40 -5.29
CA TRP A 219 1.87 -18.04 -5.83
C TRP A 219 3.18 -17.33 -5.53
N LYS A 220 3.58 -16.38 -6.38
CA LYS A 220 4.62 -15.40 -6.08
C LYS A 220 4.02 -14.23 -5.32
N ALA A 221 4.79 -13.61 -4.42
CA ALA A 221 4.39 -12.40 -3.71
C ALA A 221 5.61 -11.48 -3.50
N GLN A 222 5.53 -10.23 -3.97
CA GLN A 222 6.60 -9.24 -3.82
C GLN A 222 6.06 -7.96 -3.20
N THR A 223 6.66 -7.55 -2.08
CA THR A 223 6.35 -6.30 -1.36
C THR A 223 6.95 -5.10 -2.05
N PHE A 224 6.24 -3.97 -2.19
CA PHE A 224 6.70 -2.70 -2.77
C PHE A 224 6.58 -1.50 -1.83
N TYR A 225 5.90 -1.65 -0.70
CA TYR A 225 5.86 -0.65 0.36
C TYR A 225 5.78 -1.36 1.72
N THR A 226 6.69 -1.03 2.65
CA THR A 226 6.69 -1.55 4.03
C THR A 226 6.65 -0.39 5.02
N ALA A 227 5.66 -0.37 5.91
CA ALA A 227 5.46 0.60 6.98
C ALA A 227 4.45 0.08 8.04
N PRO A 228 4.39 0.63 9.25
CA PRO A 228 5.35 1.53 9.89
C PRO A 228 6.65 0.81 10.23
N ILE A 229 7.77 1.54 10.16
CA ILE A 229 9.05 1.08 10.69
C ILE A 229 9.53 2.10 11.72
N ALA A 230 9.67 1.68 12.98
CA ALA A 230 10.19 2.55 14.05
C ALA A 230 11.73 2.63 14.05
N ASP A 231 12.40 1.53 13.69
CA ASP A 231 13.86 1.41 13.69
C ASP A 231 14.31 0.71 12.40
N LEU A 232 15.00 1.43 11.53
CA LEU A 232 15.50 0.91 10.25
C LEU A 232 16.51 -0.24 10.38
N SER A 233 17.03 -0.53 11.58
CA SER A 233 17.89 -1.71 11.79
C SER A 233 17.13 -3.04 11.82
N CYS A 234 15.79 -3.01 11.95
CA CYS A 234 14.95 -4.21 11.97
C CYS A 234 14.63 -4.78 10.59
N VAL A 235 14.93 -4.03 9.52
CA VAL A 235 14.67 -4.42 8.14
C VAL A 235 15.93 -4.91 7.45
N THR A 236 15.80 -5.95 6.63
CA THR A 236 16.90 -6.52 5.84
C THR A 236 16.40 -6.97 4.47
N GLU A 237 17.32 -7.10 3.51
CA GLU A 237 17.03 -7.73 2.22
C GLU A 237 17.94 -8.97 2.03
N ASP A 238 17.36 -10.07 1.55
CA ASP A 238 18.07 -11.30 1.16
C ASP A 238 17.64 -11.69 -0.27
N GLY A 239 18.42 -11.25 -1.26
CA GLY A 239 18.00 -11.29 -2.66
C GLY A 239 16.77 -10.40 -2.87
N GLU A 240 15.68 -10.96 -3.43
CA GLU A 240 14.41 -10.26 -3.62
C GLU A 240 13.51 -10.25 -2.37
N LYS A 241 13.89 -10.96 -1.31
CA LYS A 241 13.12 -10.98 -0.06
C LYS A 241 13.35 -9.68 0.70
N ARG A 242 12.28 -8.94 0.97
CA ARG A 242 12.25 -7.70 1.76
C ARG A 242 11.70 -8.05 3.14
N LEU A 243 12.57 -8.16 4.13
CA LEU A 243 12.26 -8.78 5.42
C LEU A 243 12.12 -7.73 6.52
N SER A 244 11.01 -7.80 7.24
CA SER A 244 10.71 -6.99 8.43
C SER A 244 10.43 -7.86 9.67
N THR A 245 10.91 -9.11 9.67
CA THR A 245 10.61 -10.13 10.71
C THR A 245 10.99 -9.74 12.14
N THR A 246 11.96 -8.84 12.31
CA THR A 246 12.39 -8.34 13.64
C THR A 246 11.83 -6.97 13.98
N CYS A 247 10.99 -6.40 13.10
CA CYS A 247 10.34 -5.12 13.34
C CYS A 247 9.21 -5.26 14.35
N SER A 248 8.99 -4.20 15.12
CA SER A 248 7.86 -4.12 16.03
C SER A 248 6.56 -4.04 15.23
N ILE A 249 5.55 -4.79 15.67
CA ILE A 249 4.17 -4.71 15.18
C ILE A 249 3.22 -4.13 16.26
N ASP A 250 3.77 -3.65 17.37
CA ASP A 250 2.99 -3.04 18.45
C ASP A 250 2.48 -1.66 18.05
N GLY A 251 1.21 -1.39 18.36
CA GLY A 251 0.65 -0.05 18.22
C GLY A 251 1.19 0.93 19.27
N VAL A 252 1.38 2.19 18.85
CA VAL A 252 1.86 3.28 19.71
C VAL A 252 0.90 4.47 19.71
N ASP A 253 1.05 5.34 20.70
CA ASP A 253 0.23 6.56 20.79
C ASP A 253 0.74 7.66 19.84
N ASP A 254 2.01 7.60 19.44
CA ASP A 254 2.63 8.54 18.49
C ASP A 254 3.65 7.81 17.62
N GLY A 255 3.33 7.71 16.32
CA GLY A 255 4.19 7.15 15.28
C GLY A 255 4.46 8.16 14.16
N THR A 256 4.30 9.47 14.42
CA THR A 256 4.40 10.53 13.42
C THR A 256 5.77 10.63 12.72
N GLU A 257 6.81 10.04 13.32
CA GLU A 257 8.19 10.05 12.83
C GLU A 257 8.64 8.67 12.34
N PHE A 258 7.73 7.70 12.17
CA PHE A 258 8.05 6.39 11.63
C PHE A 258 8.45 6.47 10.15
N TYR A 259 9.13 5.42 9.71
CA TYR A 259 9.66 5.29 8.37
C TYR A 259 8.75 4.42 7.50
N GLY A 260 8.75 4.73 6.21
CA GLY A 260 8.27 3.85 5.15
C GLY A 260 9.39 3.53 4.17
N ILE A 261 9.47 2.27 3.71
CA ILE A 261 10.42 1.83 2.70
C ILE A 261 9.66 1.47 1.43
N HIS A 262 10.12 2.01 0.31
CA HIS A 262 9.44 1.93 -0.97
C HIS A 262 10.33 1.34 -2.05
N TRP A 263 9.73 0.61 -2.99
CA TRP A 263 10.41 0.10 -4.16
C TRP A 263 9.56 0.34 -5.41
N ASN A 264 10.22 0.61 -6.53
CA ASN A 264 9.50 0.78 -7.79
C ASN A 264 8.85 -0.53 -8.23
N ILE A 265 7.56 -0.47 -8.54
CA ILE A 265 6.85 -1.56 -9.23
C ILE A 265 7.36 -1.64 -10.68
N PRO A 266 7.89 -2.80 -11.14
CA PRO A 266 8.26 -2.96 -12.54
C PRO A 266 7.03 -2.80 -13.43
N THR A 267 7.06 -1.91 -14.44
CA THR A 267 5.89 -1.62 -15.28
C THR A 267 5.28 -2.85 -15.95
N GLN A 268 6.10 -3.87 -16.22
CA GLN A 268 5.68 -5.11 -16.88
C GLN A 268 5.21 -6.19 -15.89
N SER A 269 5.21 -5.95 -14.57
CA SER A 269 4.90 -6.97 -13.56
C SER A 269 3.47 -7.50 -13.60
N PHE A 270 2.61 -6.97 -14.45
CA PHE A 270 1.24 -7.45 -14.68
C PHE A 270 1.10 -8.26 -15.97
N GLU A 271 2.09 -8.18 -16.87
CA GLU A 271 2.09 -8.84 -18.17
C GLU A 271 2.28 -10.36 -18.03
N ALA A 272 1.84 -11.08 -19.07
CA ALA A 272 1.89 -12.54 -19.12
C ALA A 272 3.33 -13.09 -19.20
N ASP A 273 4.26 -12.37 -19.84
CA ASP A 273 5.63 -12.80 -20.10
C ASP A 273 6.65 -12.28 -19.10
N PHE A 274 6.20 -11.58 -18.06
CA PHE A 274 7.08 -11.09 -16.99
C PHE A 274 7.71 -12.25 -16.23
N ASN A 275 9.05 -12.21 -16.13
CA ASN A 275 9.83 -13.21 -15.41
C ASN A 275 9.89 -12.90 -13.91
N ASP A 276 9.01 -13.53 -13.14
CA ASP A 276 8.94 -13.47 -11.67
C ASP A 276 9.70 -14.61 -10.97
N SER A 277 10.57 -15.34 -11.69
CA SER A 277 11.28 -16.50 -11.11
C SER A 277 12.17 -16.15 -9.91
N SER A 278 12.63 -14.90 -9.80
CA SER A 278 13.39 -14.40 -8.64
C SER A 278 12.51 -13.98 -7.46
N TRP A 279 11.20 -13.76 -7.68
CA TRP A 279 10.30 -13.32 -6.62
C TRP A 279 10.10 -14.44 -5.59
N PRO A 280 9.96 -14.08 -4.30
CA PRO A 280 9.64 -15.06 -3.29
C PRO A 280 8.24 -15.62 -3.50
N ASN A 281 8.03 -16.84 -3.03
CA ASN A 281 6.70 -17.40 -2.93
C ASN A 281 5.89 -16.65 -1.86
N ALA A 282 4.57 -16.68 -2.02
CA ALA A 282 3.64 -16.16 -1.05
C ALA A 282 3.72 -16.93 0.27
N THR A 283 3.52 -16.22 1.38
CA THR A 283 3.35 -16.84 2.70
C THR A 283 1.87 -17.07 2.94
N THR A 284 1.53 -18.22 3.51
CA THR A 284 0.14 -18.54 3.88
C THR A 284 -0.15 -18.09 5.30
N TYR A 285 -1.37 -17.63 5.51
CA TYR A 285 -1.87 -17.13 6.80
C TYR A 285 -3.22 -17.77 7.13
N THR A 286 -3.51 -17.92 8.41
CA THR A 286 -4.76 -18.48 8.92
C THR A 286 -5.86 -17.42 9.01
N GLU A 287 -7.13 -17.86 9.03
CA GLU A 287 -8.29 -16.98 9.24
C GLU A 287 -8.22 -16.19 10.56
N ASP A 288 -7.56 -16.75 11.59
CA ASP A 288 -7.32 -16.11 12.88
C ASP A 288 -6.24 -15.02 12.80
N GLU A 289 -5.20 -15.23 11.99
CA GLU A 289 -4.14 -14.22 11.77
C GLU A 289 -4.68 -12.99 11.03
N ILE A 290 -5.54 -13.19 10.03
CA ILE A 290 -6.20 -12.10 9.27
C ILE A 290 -7.43 -11.54 10.04
N GLY A 291 -7.94 -12.24 11.05
CA GLY A 291 -9.08 -11.77 11.85
C GLY A 291 -10.41 -11.72 11.10
N VAL A 292 -10.65 -12.63 10.15
CA VAL A 292 -11.85 -12.64 9.29
C VAL A 292 -13.07 -13.34 9.88
N ASN A 293 -12.92 -14.03 11.02
CA ASN A 293 -13.94 -14.89 11.63
C ASN A 293 -15.25 -14.19 12.03
N ASN A 294 -15.28 -12.85 12.06
CA ASN A 294 -16.47 -12.05 12.33
C ASN A 294 -16.93 -11.19 11.14
N LYS A 295 -16.32 -11.36 9.96
CA LYS A 295 -16.59 -10.56 8.76
C LYS A 295 -17.61 -11.28 7.89
N LYS A 296 -18.82 -10.74 7.78
CA LYS A 296 -19.88 -11.33 6.94
C LYS A 296 -19.49 -11.45 5.47
N ALA A 297 -18.73 -10.48 4.96
CA ALA A 297 -18.19 -10.50 3.61
C ALA A 297 -17.39 -11.78 3.30
N TYR A 298 -16.71 -12.34 4.30
CA TYR A 298 -16.00 -13.60 4.19
C TYR A 298 -16.90 -14.78 4.58
N MET A 299 -17.44 -14.75 5.80
CA MET A 299 -18.12 -15.90 6.42
C MET A 299 -19.38 -16.35 5.68
N ASN A 300 -20.09 -15.45 4.98
CA ASN A 300 -21.28 -15.80 4.22
C ASN A 300 -20.95 -16.62 2.95
N PHE A 301 -19.70 -16.60 2.48
CA PHE A 301 -19.26 -17.27 1.25
C PHE A 301 -18.00 -18.11 1.48
N ILE A 302 -17.79 -18.58 2.72
CA ILE A 302 -16.61 -19.37 3.10
C ILE A 302 -16.41 -20.60 2.21
N GLU A 303 -17.49 -21.16 1.65
CA GLU A 303 -17.44 -22.27 0.69
C GLU A 303 -16.74 -21.93 -0.63
N LYS A 304 -16.61 -20.64 -0.95
CA LYS A 304 -15.86 -20.11 -2.11
C LYS A 304 -14.44 -19.69 -1.77
N PHE A 305 -14.07 -19.72 -0.50
CA PHE A 305 -12.74 -19.34 -0.03
C PHE A 305 -12.05 -20.57 0.59
N SER A 306 -11.89 -20.62 1.91
CA SER A 306 -11.25 -21.76 2.58
C SER A 306 -11.99 -23.07 2.37
N GLY A 307 -13.32 -23.04 2.21
CA GLY A 307 -14.11 -24.22 1.85
C GLY A 307 -13.85 -24.76 0.43
N ALA A 308 -13.27 -23.95 -0.46
CA ALA A 308 -12.77 -24.39 -1.77
C ALA A 308 -11.32 -24.92 -1.71
N GLY A 309 -10.69 -24.84 -0.54
CA GLY A 309 -9.28 -25.20 -0.34
C GLY A 309 -8.29 -24.05 -0.55
N ALA A 310 -8.78 -22.82 -0.79
CA ALA A 310 -7.92 -21.65 -0.91
C ALA A 310 -7.37 -21.22 0.47
N GLU A 311 -6.16 -20.67 0.48
CA GLU A 311 -5.50 -20.15 1.67
C GLU A 311 -5.37 -18.63 1.55
N PHE A 312 -5.39 -17.93 2.69
CA PHE A 312 -4.97 -16.53 2.70
C PHE A 312 -3.49 -16.46 2.39
N ILE A 313 -3.11 -15.59 1.47
CA ILE A 313 -1.74 -15.36 1.06
C ILE A 313 -1.39 -13.89 1.12
N TRP A 314 -0.12 -13.62 1.42
CA TRP A 314 0.49 -12.30 1.33
C TRP A 314 1.99 -12.45 1.04
N SER A 315 2.74 -11.35 1.12
CA SER A 315 4.20 -11.38 1.20
C SER A 315 4.69 -11.93 2.56
N THR A 316 5.97 -11.71 2.87
CA THR A 316 6.62 -12.22 4.09
C THR A 316 6.14 -11.60 5.39
N ASN A 317 5.40 -10.48 5.35
CA ASN A 317 4.83 -9.86 6.55
C ASN A 317 3.46 -9.26 6.25
N VAL A 318 2.39 -9.95 6.68
CA VAL A 318 1.01 -9.49 6.49
C VAL A 318 0.67 -8.18 7.23
N VAL A 319 1.45 -7.79 8.24
CA VAL A 319 1.16 -6.63 9.10
C VAL A 319 1.85 -5.35 8.62
N LEU A 320 3.02 -5.47 7.99
CA LEU A 320 3.85 -4.29 7.65
C LEU A 320 3.99 -4.05 6.15
N ASP A 321 3.66 -5.03 5.31
CA ASP A 321 3.84 -4.92 3.86
C ASP A 321 2.54 -4.39 3.23
N ASN A 322 2.46 -3.07 3.05
CA ASN A 322 1.23 -2.37 2.67
C ASN A 322 0.94 -2.35 1.16
N GLU A 323 1.94 -2.55 0.30
CA GLU A 323 1.74 -2.69 -1.15
C GLU A 323 2.42 -3.96 -1.63
N VAL A 324 1.66 -4.90 -2.20
CA VAL A 324 2.15 -6.22 -2.61
C VAL A 324 1.64 -6.55 -4.01
N ILE A 325 2.46 -7.21 -4.82
CA ILE A 325 1.99 -7.86 -6.06
C ILE A 325 2.12 -9.36 -5.90
N ILE A 326 1.02 -10.07 -6.14
CA ILE A 326 1.01 -11.53 -6.22
C ILE A 326 0.80 -11.99 -7.66
N ARG A 327 1.42 -13.11 -8.03
CA ARG A 327 1.36 -13.67 -9.39
C ARG A 327 1.26 -15.19 -9.40
N TYR A 328 0.55 -15.72 -10.38
CA TYR A 328 0.47 -17.15 -10.64
C TYR A 328 0.18 -17.44 -12.11
N THR A 329 0.89 -18.41 -12.67
CA THR A 329 0.65 -18.91 -14.03
C THR A 329 -0.21 -20.16 -13.96
N VAL A 330 -1.37 -20.07 -14.60
CA VAL A 330 -2.29 -21.19 -14.79
C VAL A 330 -1.89 -21.93 -16.06
N GLU A 331 -1.65 -23.23 -15.93
CA GLU A 331 -1.33 -24.15 -17.03
C GLU A 331 -2.59 -24.69 -17.75
#